data_AF-A0A923NY45-F1
#
_entry.id   AF-A0A923NY45-F1
#
_cell.length_a   1.000
_cell.length_b   1.000
_cell.length_c   1.000
_cell.angle_alpha   90.00
_cell.angle_beta   90.00
_cell.angle_gamma   90.00
#
_symmetry.space_group_name_H-M   'P 1'
#
loop_
_entity.id
_entity.type
_entity.pdbx_description
1 polymer ?
#
loop_
_entity_poly.entity_id
_entity_poly.type
_entity_poly.pdbx_seq_one_letter_code
_entity_poly.pdbx_strand_id
1 'polypeptide(L)'
;MAGRWWIASCLALLAGGLAPAQEVPAPAGADAGAQLETIVVTGEQPGPGLWQVRKDGHVMWVLGTLAPLPRDMRWRAGEVGERIAQSKAMLAAPSLMIKSDVGWFGRIALAPWLVGVRNNPDHRRLKDVLPPDLYARWQPLKQRYLGRGNKVEKWRPLFAAMELYRAAVRANGMTVGSASVTDQVDHFAKQAKLEPTPVRIEVPVESPRAAIKEFKRSQLDDIDCFARTIERLETDLGTMKQRANAWASGDLAALRALPYVDQSDACFEAMQHTRVLQAAGDIEARLRQRWLDAAGKALDAHATSFALLPMGEVVGKDGYLEALRARGYEIVAPDADEAASEAAAAAAPSP
;
A
#
# COMPACT_ATOMS: atom_id res chain seq x y z
N MET A 1 -69.52 -21.71 -55.93
CA MET A 1 -68.97 -21.87 -54.57
C MET A 1 -67.86 -20.84 -54.39
N ALA A 2 -68.04 -19.90 -53.46
CA ALA A 2 -67.06 -18.91 -53.05
C ALA A 2 -65.70 -19.57 -52.76
N GLY A 3 -64.53 -19.02 -53.07
CA GLY A 3 -64.14 -17.64 -53.37
C GLY A 3 -62.77 -17.42 -52.70
N ARG A 4 -61.69 -17.81 -53.38
CA ARG A 4 -60.28 -17.54 -53.00
C ARG A 4 -59.73 -16.51 -53.99
N TRP A 5 -59.48 -15.29 -53.52
CA TRP A 5 -58.80 -14.22 -54.26
C TRP A 5 -57.55 -13.85 -53.43
N TRP A 6 -56.36 -14.25 -53.86
CA TRP A 6 -55.45 -13.56 -54.79
C TRP A 6 -54.74 -12.35 -54.15
N ILE A 7 -53.41 -12.51 -54.04
CA ILE A 7 -52.40 -11.50 -53.74
C ILE A 7 -52.23 -10.63 -54.98
N ALA A 8 -52.14 -9.31 -54.80
CA ALA A 8 -51.43 -8.43 -55.75
C ALA A 8 -50.90 -7.18 -55.03
N SER A 9 -49.58 -7.06 -55.00
CA SER A 9 -48.85 -5.82 -54.72
C SER A 9 -49.04 -4.82 -55.87
N CYS A 10 -49.16 -3.53 -55.54
CA CYS A 10 -48.75 -2.44 -56.42
C CYS A 10 -48.16 -1.28 -55.59
N LEU A 11 -46.94 -0.93 -55.96
CA LEU A 11 -46.13 0.21 -55.54
C LEU A 11 -46.59 1.47 -56.30
N ALA A 12 -46.68 2.64 -55.64
CA ALA A 12 -46.13 3.93 -56.10
C ALA A 12 -46.68 5.16 -55.34
N LEU A 13 -45.73 5.85 -54.68
CA LEU A 13 -45.50 7.31 -54.66
C LEU A 13 -46.69 8.29 -54.52
N LEU A 14 -46.77 8.93 -53.36
CA LEU A 14 -47.25 10.31 -53.21
C LEU A 14 -46.25 11.11 -52.37
N ALA A 15 -45.75 12.19 -52.95
CA ALA A 15 -44.94 13.21 -52.30
C ALA A 15 -45.81 14.07 -51.37
N GLY A 16 -45.26 14.50 -50.22
CA GLY A 16 -45.91 15.48 -49.38
C GLY A 16 -45.14 15.85 -48.12
N GLY A 17 -44.62 17.07 -48.08
CA GLY A 17 -44.52 17.90 -46.87
C GLY A 17 -43.36 17.64 -45.90
N LEU A 18 -42.30 18.42 -46.01
CA LEU A 18 -41.38 18.71 -44.90
C LEU A 18 -42.12 19.52 -43.82
N ALA A 19 -42.26 18.95 -42.63
CA ALA A 19 -42.56 19.65 -41.40
C ALA A 19 -41.41 19.40 -40.41
N PRO A 20 -40.94 20.41 -39.65
CA PRO A 20 -39.82 20.25 -38.74
C PRO A 20 -40.24 19.38 -37.54
N ALA A 21 -39.44 18.38 -37.22
CA ALA A 21 -39.60 17.56 -36.03
C ALA A 21 -39.32 18.40 -34.78
N GLN A 22 -40.32 18.53 -33.89
CA GLN A 22 -40.07 18.95 -32.51
C GLN A 22 -39.42 17.78 -31.77
N GLU A 23 -38.17 17.97 -31.36
CA GLU A 23 -37.46 17.08 -30.44
C GLU A 23 -38.19 17.03 -29.10
N VAL A 24 -38.75 15.88 -28.78
CA VAL A 24 -39.15 15.54 -27.40
C VAL A 24 -37.86 15.15 -26.67
N PRO A 25 -37.49 15.79 -25.54
CA PRO A 25 -36.31 15.39 -24.80
C PRO A 25 -36.58 14.02 -24.17
N ALA A 26 -35.73 13.05 -24.51
CA ALA A 26 -35.69 11.77 -23.82
C ALA A 26 -35.22 11.99 -22.36
N PRO A 27 -35.78 11.24 -21.38
CA PRO A 27 -35.39 11.38 -19.99
C PRO A 27 -33.92 10.97 -19.81
N ALA A 28 -33.19 11.77 -19.04
CA ALA A 28 -31.82 11.54 -18.66
C ALA A 28 -31.65 10.15 -18.06
N GLY A 29 -30.91 9.29 -18.76
CA GLY A 29 -30.39 8.05 -18.20
C GLY A 29 -29.33 8.39 -17.14
N ALA A 30 -29.62 8.01 -15.90
CA ALA A 30 -28.63 7.89 -14.87
C ALA A 30 -27.67 6.73 -15.21
N ASP A 31 -26.40 6.94 -14.86
CA ASP A 31 -25.30 5.98 -14.72
C ASP A 31 -24.72 5.28 -15.96
N ALA A 32 -23.50 5.70 -16.29
CA ALA A 32 -22.40 4.77 -16.58
C ALA A 32 -21.06 5.44 -16.28
N GLY A 33 -20.62 5.30 -15.01
CA GLY A 33 -19.21 5.30 -14.59
C GLY A 33 -18.32 6.39 -15.20
N ALA A 34 -18.31 7.56 -14.58
CA ALA A 34 -17.12 8.40 -14.58
C ALA A 34 -15.98 7.62 -13.91
N GLN A 35 -15.29 6.78 -14.68
CA GLN A 35 -13.91 6.42 -14.37
C GLN A 35 -13.14 7.74 -14.50
N LEU A 36 -13.11 8.48 -13.41
CA LEU A 36 -12.08 9.49 -13.20
C LEU A 36 -10.76 8.74 -13.39
N GLU A 37 -10.13 8.92 -14.54
CA GLU A 37 -8.69 8.71 -14.65
C GLU A 37 -8.10 9.67 -13.62
N THR A 38 -7.94 9.18 -12.39
CA THR A 38 -7.28 9.92 -11.32
C THR A 38 -5.91 10.26 -11.87
N ILE A 39 -5.73 11.51 -12.26
CA ILE A 39 -4.49 12.02 -12.85
C ILE A 39 -3.39 11.66 -11.86
N VAL A 40 -2.51 10.76 -12.28
CA VAL A 40 -1.37 10.36 -11.47
C VAL A 40 -0.45 11.56 -11.45
N VAL A 41 -0.19 12.08 -10.26
CA VAL A 41 0.57 13.31 -10.09
C VAL A 41 1.99 13.12 -10.66
N THR A 42 2.38 13.99 -11.60
CA THR A 42 3.71 14.01 -12.22
C THR A 42 4.48 15.26 -11.81
N GLY A 43 5.81 15.19 -11.84
CA GLY A 43 6.67 16.35 -11.58
C GLY A 43 7.06 16.51 -10.12
N GLU A 44 7.51 17.70 -9.74
CA GLU A 44 7.99 17.97 -8.38
C GLU A 44 6.82 18.12 -7.42
N GLN A 45 6.86 17.38 -6.31
CA GLN A 45 5.78 17.26 -5.35
C GLN A 45 6.33 17.43 -3.93
N PRO A 46 5.64 18.18 -3.05
CA PRO A 46 6.13 18.43 -1.69
C PRO A 46 6.21 17.14 -0.85
N GLY A 47 5.36 16.15 -1.12
CA GLY A 47 5.12 15.05 -0.19
C GLY A 47 4.33 15.54 1.04
N PRO A 48 4.11 14.69 2.05
CA PRO A 48 3.54 15.15 3.30
C PRO A 48 4.57 16.00 4.05
N GLY A 49 4.09 16.99 4.79
CA GLY A 49 4.92 17.67 5.78
C GLY A 49 5.33 16.74 6.93
N LEU A 50 6.14 17.27 7.85
CA LEU A 50 6.67 16.53 8.99
C LEU A 50 5.84 16.76 10.26
N TRP A 51 5.45 15.68 10.92
CA TRP A 51 4.85 15.76 12.25
C TRP A 51 5.92 16.07 13.29
N GLN A 52 5.54 16.81 14.32
CA GLN A 52 6.42 17.06 15.46
C GLN A 52 5.87 16.36 16.69
N VAL A 53 6.73 15.59 17.34
CA VAL A 53 6.50 15.08 18.69
C VAL A 53 7.35 15.92 19.62
N ARG A 54 6.73 16.68 20.52
CA ARG A 54 7.41 17.64 21.40
C ARG A 54 7.24 17.26 22.86
N LYS A 55 8.29 17.48 23.64
CA LYS A 55 8.26 17.43 25.11
C LYS A 55 9.49 18.15 25.66
N ASP A 56 9.29 18.99 26.68
CA ASP A 56 10.38 19.66 27.41
C ASP A 56 11.40 20.40 26.51
N GLY A 57 10.92 20.99 25.41
CA GLY A 57 11.77 21.68 24.41
C GLY A 57 12.49 20.77 23.42
N HIS A 58 12.36 19.45 23.55
CA HIS A 58 12.90 18.47 22.62
C HIS A 58 11.86 18.13 21.54
N VAL A 59 12.34 17.89 20.32
CA VAL A 59 11.49 17.62 19.15
C VAL A 59 11.98 16.39 18.40
N MET A 60 11.05 15.49 18.11
CA MET A 60 11.22 14.45 17.09
C MET A 60 10.39 14.80 15.87
N TRP A 61 11.04 14.94 14.73
CA TRP A 61 10.40 15.06 13.43
C TRP A 61 10.04 13.68 12.90
N VAL A 62 8.78 13.48 12.50
CA VAL A 62 8.29 12.19 12.00
C VAL A 62 7.83 12.35 10.57
N LEU A 63 8.42 11.57 9.67
CA LEU A 63 7.98 11.44 8.28
C LEU A 63 7.11 10.19 8.11
N GLY A 64 5.86 10.39 7.68
CA GLY A 64 4.99 9.32 7.23
C GLY A 64 5.37 8.85 5.82
N THR A 65 5.84 7.62 5.70
CA THR A 65 6.19 6.98 4.43
C THR A 65 5.00 6.22 3.85
N LEU A 66 4.87 6.19 2.52
CA LEU A 66 3.77 5.49 1.87
C LEU A 66 4.28 4.59 0.74
N ALA A 67 3.60 3.45 0.56
CA ALA A 67 3.66 2.65 -0.64
C ALA A 67 2.26 2.11 -0.96
N PRO A 68 1.89 2.01 -2.25
CA PRO A 68 2.64 2.47 -3.42
C PRO A 68 2.60 4.00 -3.61
N LEU A 69 3.49 4.53 -4.44
CA LEU A 69 3.52 5.96 -4.85
C LEU A 69 3.60 6.09 -6.38
N PRO A 70 3.25 7.25 -6.98
CA PRO A 70 3.44 7.47 -8.40
C PRO A 70 4.90 7.28 -8.81
N ARG A 71 5.16 6.48 -9.85
CA ARG A 71 6.54 6.16 -10.28
C ARG A 71 7.29 7.38 -10.78
N ASP A 72 6.60 8.28 -11.48
CA ASP A 72 7.20 9.40 -12.20
C ASP A 72 7.11 10.72 -11.41
N MET A 73 6.81 10.64 -10.11
CA MET A 73 6.87 11.75 -9.17
C MET A 73 8.31 12.04 -8.75
N ARG A 74 8.66 13.32 -8.62
CA ARG A 74 9.89 13.80 -7.98
C ARG A 74 9.53 14.42 -6.64
N TRP A 75 10.08 13.90 -5.56
CA TRP A 75 9.79 14.42 -4.23
C TRP A 75 10.73 15.57 -3.87
N ARG A 76 10.16 16.72 -3.48
CA ARG A 76 10.87 17.89 -2.95
C ARG A 76 11.21 17.66 -1.48
N ALA A 77 12.27 16.92 -1.25
CA ALA A 77 12.66 16.50 0.09
C ALA A 77 13.62 17.48 0.82
N GLY A 78 13.64 18.75 0.43
CA GLY A 78 14.57 19.75 0.98
C GLY A 78 14.43 19.92 2.49
N GLU A 79 13.20 20.14 2.96
CA GLU A 79 12.91 20.26 4.39
C GLU A 79 13.33 18.99 5.17
N VAL A 80 13.07 17.80 4.61
CA VAL A 80 13.47 16.53 5.23
C VAL A 80 14.98 16.46 5.40
N GLY A 81 15.74 16.82 4.37
CA GLY A 81 17.20 16.88 4.43
C GLY A 81 17.69 17.84 5.52
N GLU A 82 17.09 19.03 5.63
CA GLU A 82 17.44 20.02 6.66
C GLU A 82 17.15 19.51 8.08
N ARG A 83 15.97 18.91 8.32
CA ARG A 83 15.63 18.35 9.64
C ARG A 83 16.52 17.18 10.02
N ILE A 84 16.88 16.32 9.06
CA ILE A 84 17.84 15.23 9.29
C ILE A 84 19.22 15.80 9.64
N ALA A 85 19.70 16.83 8.93
CA ALA A 85 20.99 17.46 9.22
C ALA A 85 21.05 18.12 10.61
N GLN A 86 19.91 18.61 11.13
CA GLN A 86 19.79 19.17 12.48
C GLN A 86 19.64 18.09 13.58
N SER A 87 19.27 16.86 13.20
CA SER A 87 18.98 15.78 14.13
C SER A 87 20.25 15.10 14.65
N LYS A 88 20.20 14.61 15.89
CA LYS A 88 21.29 13.84 16.52
C LYS A 88 20.99 12.35 16.66
N ALA A 89 19.74 11.97 16.48
CA ALA A 89 19.30 10.59 16.38
C ALA A 89 18.29 10.44 15.25
N MET A 90 18.29 9.28 14.61
CA MET A 90 17.26 8.90 13.65
C MET A 90 16.74 7.52 13.98
N LEU A 91 15.42 7.32 13.96
CA LEU A 91 14.79 6.01 14.09
C LEU A 91 14.32 5.51 12.72
N ALA A 92 14.71 4.29 12.38
CA ALA A 92 14.13 3.59 11.23
C ALA A 92 12.68 3.20 11.52
N ALA A 93 11.91 3.00 10.45
CA ALA A 93 10.56 2.47 10.57
C ALA A 93 10.57 1.08 11.25
N PRO A 94 9.53 0.75 12.04
CA PRO A 94 9.40 -0.56 12.66
C PRO A 94 9.46 -1.66 11.60
N SER A 95 10.31 -2.66 11.79
CA SER A 95 10.48 -3.76 10.83
C SER A 95 10.67 -5.13 11.48
N LEU A 96 10.30 -6.18 10.76
CA LEU A 96 10.60 -7.57 11.12
C LEU A 96 11.77 -8.06 10.27
N MET A 97 12.75 -8.71 10.89
CA MET A 97 13.89 -9.30 10.19
C MET A 97 14.05 -10.76 10.56
N ILE A 98 14.02 -11.64 9.56
CA ILE A 98 14.45 -13.03 9.74
C ILE A 98 15.97 -13.06 9.76
N LYS A 99 16.55 -13.39 10.92
CA LYS A 99 17.99 -13.45 11.09
C LYS A 99 18.47 -14.87 10.84
N SER A 100 19.39 -15.02 9.90
CA SER A 100 20.06 -16.30 9.64
C SER A 100 21.56 -16.03 9.51
N ASP A 101 22.38 -16.73 10.31
CA ASP A 101 23.85 -16.59 10.29
C ASP A 101 24.46 -17.35 9.11
N VAL A 102 24.12 -16.91 7.90
CA VAL A 102 24.54 -17.52 6.64
C VAL A 102 25.45 -16.55 5.90
N GLY A 103 26.76 -16.79 5.97
CA GLY A 103 27.74 -16.07 5.14
C GLY A 103 27.54 -16.31 3.65
N TRP A 104 28.25 -15.55 2.80
CA TRP A 104 28.12 -15.57 1.33
C TRP A 104 28.13 -17.00 0.73
N PHE A 105 29.12 -17.82 1.08
CA PHE A 105 29.21 -19.21 0.60
C PHE A 105 28.05 -20.09 1.09
N GLY A 106 27.58 -19.86 2.31
CA GLY A 106 26.39 -20.53 2.84
C GLY A 106 25.14 -20.22 2.02
N ARG A 107 24.97 -18.96 1.58
CA ARG A 107 23.82 -18.54 0.76
C ARG A 107 23.84 -19.25 -0.60
N ILE A 108 25.01 -19.39 -1.22
CA ILE A 108 25.19 -20.17 -2.45
C ILE A 108 24.82 -21.63 -2.20
N ALA A 109 25.31 -22.23 -1.12
CA ALA A 109 25.00 -23.63 -0.77
C ALA A 109 23.52 -23.87 -0.44
N LEU A 110 22.76 -22.84 -0.06
CA LEU A 110 21.31 -22.90 0.17
C LEU A 110 20.48 -22.70 -1.11
N ALA A 111 21.03 -22.13 -2.18
CA ALA A 111 20.29 -21.79 -3.39
C ALA A 111 19.51 -22.99 -4.00
N PRO A 112 20.08 -24.21 -4.10
CA PRO A 112 19.34 -25.36 -4.60
C PRO A 112 18.12 -25.71 -3.74
N TRP A 113 18.19 -25.49 -2.43
CA TRP A 113 17.09 -25.77 -1.50
C TRP A 113 15.93 -24.79 -1.63
N LEU A 114 16.20 -23.56 -2.08
CA LEU A 114 15.20 -22.54 -2.37
C LEU A 114 14.44 -22.82 -3.68
N VAL A 115 14.92 -23.75 -4.51
CA VAL A 115 14.20 -24.14 -5.73
C VAL A 115 12.83 -24.68 -5.37
N GLY A 116 11.80 -24.06 -5.96
CA GLY A 116 10.40 -24.40 -5.72
C GLY A 116 9.89 -24.03 -4.33
N VAL A 117 10.61 -23.21 -3.53
CA VAL A 117 10.12 -22.77 -2.21
C VAL A 117 8.77 -22.06 -2.28
N ARG A 118 8.49 -21.40 -3.42
CA ARG A 118 7.22 -20.73 -3.69
C ARG A 118 6.13 -21.66 -4.21
N ASN A 119 6.46 -22.89 -4.59
CA ASN A 119 5.51 -23.80 -5.22
C ASN A 119 4.55 -24.39 -4.17
N ASN A 120 3.35 -24.75 -4.62
CA ASN A 120 2.47 -25.59 -3.81
C ASN A 120 3.15 -26.91 -3.45
N PRO A 121 2.85 -27.45 -2.26
CA PRO A 121 3.12 -28.85 -1.95
C PRO A 121 2.55 -29.79 -3.02
N ASP A 122 3.17 -30.96 -3.17
CA ASP A 122 2.68 -32.06 -4.02
C ASP A 122 2.45 -31.68 -5.49
N HIS A 123 3.14 -30.64 -5.97
CA HIS A 123 3.04 -30.14 -7.35
C HIS A 123 1.63 -29.67 -7.77
N ARG A 124 0.75 -29.41 -6.80
CA ARG A 124 -0.60 -28.87 -7.07
C ARG A 124 -0.51 -27.51 -7.76
N ARG A 125 -1.55 -27.18 -8.52
CA ARG A 125 -1.71 -25.87 -9.15
C ARG A 125 -2.72 -25.02 -8.39
N LEU A 126 -2.73 -23.72 -8.65
CA LEU A 126 -3.70 -22.77 -8.10
C LEU A 126 -5.14 -23.24 -8.32
N LYS A 127 -5.49 -23.71 -9.52
CA LYS A 127 -6.82 -24.27 -9.81
C LYS A 127 -7.21 -25.47 -8.95
N ASP A 128 -6.22 -26.19 -8.41
CA ASP A 128 -6.46 -27.38 -7.61
C ASP A 128 -6.68 -26.99 -6.14
N VAL A 129 -6.08 -25.89 -5.66
CA VAL A 129 -6.10 -25.47 -4.24
C VAL A 129 -7.09 -24.34 -3.95
N LEU A 130 -7.43 -23.52 -4.94
CA LEU A 130 -8.34 -22.39 -4.77
C LEU A 130 -9.81 -22.80 -4.93
N PRO A 131 -10.74 -22.14 -4.22
CA PRO A 131 -12.16 -22.19 -4.55
C PRO A 131 -12.42 -21.86 -6.03
N PRO A 132 -13.35 -22.56 -6.71
CA PRO A 132 -13.57 -22.38 -8.15
C PRO A 132 -13.94 -20.96 -8.56
N ASP A 133 -14.75 -20.27 -7.76
CA ASP A 133 -15.15 -18.87 -7.94
C ASP A 133 -13.95 -17.91 -7.83
N LEU A 134 -13.07 -18.13 -6.85
CA LEU A 134 -11.86 -17.34 -6.68
C LEU A 134 -10.86 -17.57 -7.81
N TYR A 135 -10.74 -18.81 -8.31
CA TYR A 135 -9.91 -19.08 -9.47
C TYR A 135 -10.46 -18.41 -10.75
N ALA A 136 -11.78 -18.37 -10.92
CA ALA A 136 -12.41 -17.67 -12.04
C ALA A 136 -12.12 -16.16 -12.03
N ARG A 137 -12.09 -15.51 -10.86
CA ARG A 137 -11.68 -14.10 -10.69
C ARG A 137 -10.18 -13.86 -10.93
N TRP A 138 -9.33 -14.81 -10.53
CA TRP A 138 -7.89 -14.76 -10.78
C TRP A 138 -7.53 -14.74 -12.27
N GLN A 139 -8.18 -15.56 -13.08
CA GLN A 139 -7.84 -15.76 -14.49
C GLN A 139 -7.76 -14.46 -15.33
N PRO A 140 -8.78 -13.56 -15.32
CA PRO A 140 -8.71 -12.31 -16.09
C PRO A 140 -7.61 -11.37 -15.58
N LEU A 141 -7.40 -11.28 -14.25
CA LEU A 141 -6.35 -10.44 -13.67
C LEU A 141 -4.96 -10.95 -14.03
N LYS A 142 -4.73 -12.26 -13.93
CA LYS A 142 -3.49 -12.90 -14.39
C LYS A 142 -3.25 -12.60 -15.87
N GLN A 143 -4.25 -12.80 -16.72
CA GLN A 143 -4.10 -12.56 -18.15
C GLN A 143 -3.75 -11.09 -18.44
N ARG A 144 -4.34 -10.14 -17.70
CA ARG A 144 -4.08 -8.70 -17.82
C ARG A 144 -2.67 -8.30 -17.36
N TYR A 145 -2.22 -8.77 -16.21
CA TYR A 145 -1.01 -8.25 -15.56
C TYR A 145 0.22 -9.17 -15.64
N LEU A 146 0.02 -10.48 -15.78
CA LEU A 146 1.09 -11.49 -15.82
C LEU A 146 1.18 -12.21 -17.18
N GLY A 147 0.17 -12.03 -18.05
CA GLY A 147 0.10 -12.64 -19.36
C GLY A 147 -0.16 -14.15 -19.31
N ARG A 148 0.25 -14.86 -20.38
CA ARG A 148 -0.03 -16.29 -20.60
C ARG A 148 0.91 -17.25 -19.85
N GLY A 149 1.88 -16.73 -19.09
CA GLY A 149 2.86 -17.53 -18.39
C GLY A 149 2.22 -18.41 -17.31
N ASN A 150 2.60 -19.69 -17.26
CA ASN A 150 2.04 -20.66 -16.30
C ASN A 150 2.93 -20.90 -15.07
N LYS A 151 3.98 -20.10 -14.88
CA LYS A 151 4.90 -20.26 -13.74
C LYS A 151 4.18 -20.05 -12.41
N VAL A 152 3.38 -18.98 -12.32
CA VAL A 152 2.61 -18.62 -11.13
C VAL A 152 1.51 -19.62 -10.79
N GLU A 153 1.01 -20.39 -11.76
CA GLU A 153 0.01 -21.44 -11.53
C GLU A 153 0.52 -22.56 -10.63
N LYS A 154 1.83 -22.74 -10.52
CA LYS A 154 2.45 -23.74 -9.63
C LYS A 154 2.74 -23.18 -8.24
N TRP A 155 2.59 -21.87 -8.04
CA TRP A 155 2.94 -21.21 -6.79
C TRP A 155 1.82 -21.35 -5.76
N ARG A 156 2.19 -21.23 -4.49
CA ARG A 156 1.24 -21.07 -3.39
C ARG A 156 0.42 -19.80 -3.58
N PRO A 157 -0.85 -19.77 -3.14
CA PRO A 157 -1.70 -18.59 -3.19
C PRO A 157 -0.96 -17.31 -2.72
N LEU A 158 -0.27 -17.35 -1.58
CA LEU A 158 0.50 -16.20 -1.06
C LEU A 158 1.43 -15.58 -2.11
N PHE A 159 2.27 -16.40 -2.75
CA PHE A 159 3.28 -15.91 -3.69
C PHE A 159 2.67 -15.48 -5.03
N ALA A 160 1.62 -16.17 -5.49
CA ALA A 160 0.91 -15.80 -6.71
C ALA A 160 0.18 -14.46 -6.54
N ALA A 161 -0.49 -14.26 -5.41
CA ALA A 161 -1.17 -13.02 -5.06
C ALA A 161 -0.18 -11.84 -4.99
N MET A 162 0.93 -11.99 -4.26
CA MET A 162 1.95 -10.95 -4.20
C MET A 162 2.53 -10.60 -5.58
N GLU A 163 2.78 -11.58 -6.44
CA GLU A 163 3.31 -11.31 -7.78
C GLU A 163 2.30 -10.57 -8.65
N LEU A 164 1.03 -10.99 -8.61
CA LEU A 164 -0.05 -10.30 -9.30
C LEU A 164 -0.18 -8.86 -8.82
N TYR A 165 -0.21 -8.64 -7.50
CA TYR A 165 -0.28 -7.31 -6.90
C TYR A 165 0.86 -6.41 -7.40
N ARG A 166 2.12 -6.90 -7.32
CA ARG A 166 3.28 -6.14 -7.79
C ARG A 166 3.19 -5.81 -9.28
N ALA A 167 2.75 -6.75 -10.10
CA ALA A 167 2.59 -6.53 -11.53
C ALA A 167 1.48 -5.51 -11.82
N ALA A 168 0.34 -5.60 -11.14
CA ALA A 168 -0.77 -4.67 -11.28
C ALA A 168 -0.41 -3.25 -10.84
N VAL A 169 0.27 -3.10 -9.70
CA VAL A 169 0.76 -1.79 -9.21
C VAL A 169 1.72 -1.15 -10.23
N ARG A 170 2.68 -1.91 -10.76
CA ARG A 170 3.61 -1.42 -11.80
C ARG A 170 2.92 -1.06 -13.11
N ALA A 171 1.99 -1.90 -13.57
CA ALA A 171 1.21 -1.65 -14.78
C ALA A 171 0.34 -0.39 -14.66
N ASN A 172 0.02 0.02 -13.42
CA ASN A 172 -0.71 1.24 -13.11
C ASN A 172 0.21 2.44 -12.78
N GLY A 173 1.49 2.40 -13.16
CA GLY A 173 2.39 3.55 -13.06
C GLY A 173 2.83 3.89 -11.63
N MET A 174 2.79 2.93 -10.71
CA MET A 174 3.17 3.14 -9.31
C MET A 174 4.37 2.27 -8.88
N THR A 175 5.08 2.72 -7.85
CA THR A 175 6.13 1.97 -7.17
C THR A 175 5.53 0.86 -6.31
N VAL A 176 6.23 -0.26 -6.13
CA VAL A 176 5.74 -1.37 -5.30
C VAL A 176 5.97 -1.12 -3.81
N GLY A 177 7.06 -0.42 -3.47
CA GLY A 177 7.47 -0.12 -2.10
C GLY A 177 7.86 1.35 -1.97
N SER A 178 8.25 1.73 -0.77
CA SER A 178 8.63 3.11 -0.42
C SER A 178 10.09 3.44 -0.73
N ALA A 179 10.78 2.61 -1.51
CA ALA A 179 12.22 2.75 -1.80
C ALA A 179 12.57 4.15 -2.33
N SER A 180 11.74 4.73 -3.19
CA SER A 180 11.94 6.09 -3.71
C SER A 180 12.03 7.17 -2.62
N VAL A 181 11.32 6.97 -1.50
CA VAL A 181 11.34 7.87 -0.34
C VAL A 181 12.48 7.49 0.60
N THR A 182 12.60 6.20 0.95
CA THR A 182 13.58 5.74 1.94
C THR A 182 15.02 5.88 1.43
N ASP A 183 15.28 5.67 0.15
CA ASP A 183 16.63 5.84 -0.43
C ASP A 183 17.08 7.30 -0.37
N GLN A 184 16.15 8.25 -0.55
CA GLN A 184 16.43 9.68 -0.43
C GLN A 184 16.67 10.10 1.03
N VAL A 185 15.88 9.56 1.96
CA VAL A 185 16.12 9.75 3.40
C VAL A 185 17.48 9.17 3.81
N ASP A 186 17.82 7.96 3.37
CA ASP A 186 19.10 7.31 3.63
C ASP A 186 20.27 8.11 3.07
N HIS A 187 20.08 8.78 1.93
CA HIS A 187 21.07 9.69 1.36
C HIS A 187 21.33 10.88 2.29
N PHE A 188 20.30 11.55 2.79
CA PHE A 188 20.44 12.65 3.74
C PHE A 188 21.06 12.21 5.07
N ALA A 189 20.63 11.06 5.60
CA ALA A 189 21.19 10.51 6.83
C ALA A 189 22.71 10.26 6.68
N LYS A 190 23.16 9.69 5.55
CA LYS A 190 24.58 9.51 5.23
C LYS A 190 25.34 10.84 5.15
N GLN A 191 24.77 11.86 4.51
CA GLN A 191 25.38 13.20 4.45
C GLN A 191 25.53 13.84 5.84
N ALA A 192 24.52 13.66 6.70
CA ALA A 192 24.54 14.11 8.08
C ALA A 192 25.40 13.22 9.01
N LYS A 193 25.98 12.11 8.50
CA LYS A 193 26.68 11.08 9.28
C LYS A 193 25.82 10.53 10.43
N LEU A 194 24.52 10.43 10.18
CA LEU A 194 23.52 9.94 11.12
C LEU A 194 23.19 8.49 10.74
N GLU A 195 23.53 7.55 11.61
CA GLU A 195 23.15 6.15 11.43
C GLU A 195 21.73 5.93 11.97
N PRO A 196 20.76 5.49 11.14
CA PRO A 196 19.42 5.19 11.62
C PRO A 196 19.45 4.05 12.64
N THR A 197 18.92 4.30 13.83
CA THR A 197 18.72 3.30 14.87
C THR A 197 17.69 2.30 14.38
N PRO A 198 18.06 1.01 14.23
CA PRO A 198 17.14 0.01 13.75
C PRO A 198 16.12 -0.34 14.83
N VAL A 199 14.84 -0.10 14.57
CA VAL A 199 13.75 -0.62 15.39
C VAL A 199 13.21 -1.89 14.74
N ARG A 200 13.74 -3.03 15.16
CA ARG A 200 13.37 -4.32 14.57
C ARG A 200 13.21 -5.45 15.58
N ILE A 201 12.36 -6.41 15.23
CA ILE A 201 12.35 -7.73 15.85
C ILE A 201 13.18 -8.66 14.98
N GLU A 202 14.19 -9.28 15.58
CA GLU A 202 14.99 -10.32 14.92
C GLU A 202 14.41 -11.68 15.28
N VAL A 203 13.99 -12.44 14.27
CA VAL A 203 13.54 -13.83 14.43
C VAL A 203 14.70 -14.74 14.00
N PRO A 204 15.40 -15.38 14.94
CA PRO A 204 16.54 -16.21 14.60
C PRO A 204 16.09 -17.51 13.91
N VAL A 205 16.84 -17.92 12.90
CA VAL A 205 16.69 -19.20 12.21
C VAL A 205 17.99 -19.98 12.37
N GLU A 206 18.02 -20.86 13.38
CA GLU A 206 19.19 -21.67 13.73
C GLU A 206 19.60 -22.62 12.60
N SER A 207 18.61 -23.24 11.93
CA SER A 207 18.85 -24.15 10.80
C SER A 207 18.07 -23.70 9.56
N PRO A 208 18.68 -22.87 8.69
CA PRO A 208 18.03 -22.38 7.47
C PRO A 208 17.55 -23.50 6.54
N ARG A 209 18.33 -24.59 6.42
CA ARG A 209 17.92 -25.75 5.61
C ARG A 209 16.68 -26.43 6.18
N ALA A 210 16.63 -26.63 7.49
CA ALA A 210 15.47 -27.24 8.14
C ALA A 210 14.25 -26.33 8.01
N ALA A 211 14.41 -25.02 8.24
CA ALA A 211 13.33 -24.04 8.07
C ALA A 211 12.78 -24.01 6.64
N ILE A 212 13.63 -24.04 5.61
CA ILE A 212 13.19 -24.13 4.22
C ILE A 212 12.44 -25.44 3.96
N LYS A 213 12.96 -26.56 4.44
CA LYS A 213 12.34 -27.89 4.26
C LYS A 213 10.98 -27.96 4.94
N GLU A 214 10.86 -27.38 6.14
CA GLU A 214 9.62 -27.26 6.90
C GLU A 214 8.62 -26.37 6.16
N PHE A 215 9.02 -25.17 5.75
CA PHE A 215 8.18 -24.25 4.99
C PHE A 215 7.67 -24.87 3.68
N LYS A 216 8.51 -25.64 2.98
CA LYS A 216 8.08 -26.34 1.76
C LYS A 216 7.00 -27.38 2.02
N ARG A 217 6.93 -27.94 3.23
CA ARG A 217 5.94 -28.96 3.65
C ARG A 217 4.73 -28.38 4.37
N SER A 218 4.83 -27.16 4.90
CA SER A 218 3.73 -26.55 5.63
C SER A 218 2.54 -26.31 4.72
N GLN A 219 1.33 -26.44 5.27
CA GLN A 219 0.15 -25.83 4.69
C GLN A 219 0.08 -24.41 5.24
N LEU A 220 0.03 -23.42 4.34
CA LEU A 220 -0.25 -22.04 4.74
C LEU A 220 -1.75 -21.85 4.54
N ASP A 221 -2.41 -21.19 5.47
CA ASP A 221 -3.77 -20.70 5.24
C ASP A 221 -3.69 -19.37 4.47
N ASP A 222 -3.24 -19.46 3.21
CA ASP A 222 -2.92 -18.30 2.38
C ASP A 222 -3.98 -17.98 1.32
N ILE A 223 -5.12 -18.67 1.38
CA ILE A 223 -6.28 -18.42 0.51
C ILE A 223 -6.89 -17.05 0.86
N ASP A 224 -6.95 -16.66 2.13
CA ASP A 224 -7.51 -15.36 2.54
C ASP A 224 -6.66 -14.18 2.01
N CYS A 225 -5.34 -14.25 2.18
CA CYS A 225 -4.40 -13.30 1.56
C CYS A 225 -4.59 -13.21 0.04
N PHE A 226 -4.79 -14.34 -0.64
CA PHE A 226 -5.08 -14.36 -2.06
C PHE A 226 -6.40 -13.66 -2.37
N ALA A 227 -7.48 -14.04 -1.69
CA ALA A 227 -8.82 -13.48 -1.88
C ALA A 227 -8.85 -11.96 -1.71
N ARG A 228 -8.29 -11.44 -0.60
CA ARG A 228 -8.18 -10.00 -0.32
C ARG A 228 -7.32 -9.27 -1.35
N THR A 229 -6.29 -9.93 -1.88
CA THR A 229 -5.50 -9.35 -2.97
C THR A 229 -6.30 -9.22 -4.26
N ILE A 230 -7.10 -10.23 -4.62
CA ILE A 230 -7.98 -10.17 -5.81
C ILE A 230 -9.02 -9.08 -5.65
N GLU A 231 -9.72 -9.05 -4.52
CA GLU A 231 -10.72 -8.01 -4.21
C GLU A 231 -10.10 -6.62 -4.33
N ARG A 232 -8.95 -6.39 -3.70
CA ARG A 232 -8.24 -5.10 -3.78
C ARG A 232 -7.92 -4.67 -5.21
N LEU A 233 -7.51 -5.61 -6.06
CA LEU A 233 -7.21 -5.31 -7.47
C LEU A 233 -8.46 -5.05 -8.31
N GLU A 234 -9.62 -5.55 -7.90
CA GLU A 234 -10.90 -5.34 -8.57
C GLU A 234 -11.57 -4.03 -8.15
N THR A 235 -11.49 -3.67 -6.87
CA THR A 235 -12.30 -2.58 -6.29
C THR A 235 -11.50 -1.37 -5.84
N ASP A 236 -10.22 -1.51 -5.49
CA ASP A 236 -9.51 -0.53 -4.65
C ASP A 236 -8.27 0.10 -5.31
N LEU A 237 -7.96 -0.25 -6.56
CA LEU A 237 -6.86 0.41 -7.30
C LEU A 237 -7.05 1.94 -7.40
N GLY A 238 -8.30 2.41 -7.45
CA GLY A 238 -8.64 3.84 -7.45
C GLY A 238 -8.26 4.53 -6.14
N THR A 239 -8.67 3.98 -5.00
CA THR A 239 -8.33 4.48 -3.66
C THR A 239 -6.82 4.47 -3.42
N MET A 240 -6.10 3.45 -3.91
CA MET A 240 -4.64 3.41 -3.85
C MET A 240 -4.01 4.60 -4.56
N LYS A 241 -4.48 4.92 -5.77
CA LYS A 241 -4.01 6.10 -6.52
C LYS A 241 -4.38 7.41 -5.80
N GLN A 242 -5.60 7.51 -5.28
CA GLN A 242 -6.04 8.69 -4.52
C GLN A 242 -5.14 8.92 -3.31
N ARG A 243 -4.83 7.88 -2.54
CA ARG A 243 -3.94 7.97 -1.37
C ARG A 243 -2.50 8.32 -1.77
N ALA A 244 -2.01 7.73 -2.85
CA ALA A 244 -0.70 8.02 -3.40
C ALA A 244 -0.58 9.49 -3.84
N ASN A 245 -1.63 10.02 -4.48
CA ASN A 245 -1.73 11.42 -4.86
C ASN A 245 -1.88 12.36 -3.64
N ALA A 246 -2.66 11.96 -2.64
CA ALA A 246 -2.80 12.72 -1.39
C ALA A 246 -1.46 12.83 -0.67
N TRP A 247 -0.70 11.73 -0.59
CA TRP A 247 0.67 11.75 -0.08
C TRP A 247 1.59 12.66 -0.91
N ALA A 248 1.54 12.52 -2.24
CA ALA A 248 2.37 13.34 -3.14
C ALA A 248 2.12 14.85 -2.95
N SER A 249 0.85 15.24 -2.90
CA SER A 249 0.43 16.64 -2.80
C SER A 249 0.46 17.20 -1.37
N GLY A 250 0.57 16.34 -0.35
CA GLY A 250 0.51 16.74 1.05
C GLY A 250 -0.91 16.90 1.61
N ASP A 251 -1.94 16.38 0.93
CA ASP A 251 -3.34 16.43 1.38
C ASP A 251 -3.57 15.49 2.59
N LEU A 252 -3.37 16.04 3.78
CA LEU A 252 -3.51 15.31 5.04
C LEU A 252 -4.98 14.99 5.37
N ALA A 253 -5.93 15.80 4.90
CA ALA A 253 -7.35 15.52 5.10
C ALA A 253 -7.77 14.25 4.35
N ALA A 254 -7.39 14.13 3.08
CA ALA A 254 -7.62 12.91 2.30
C ALA A 254 -6.87 11.71 2.89
N LEU A 255 -5.61 11.88 3.33
CA LEU A 255 -4.86 10.79 3.96
C LEU A 255 -5.54 10.26 5.23
N ARG A 256 -6.12 11.13 6.08
CA ARG A 256 -6.88 10.70 7.27
C ARG A 256 -8.20 10.01 6.92
N ALA A 257 -8.86 10.42 5.84
CA ALA A 257 -10.16 9.89 5.45
C ALA A 257 -10.08 8.55 4.70
N LEU A 258 -8.99 8.30 3.97
CA LEU A 258 -8.85 7.10 3.13
C LEU A 258 -8.47 5.85 3.97
N PRO A 259 -9.16 4.71 3.79
CA PRO A 259 -8.96 3.51 4.61
C PRO A 259 -7.63 2.84 4.33
N TYR A 260 -6.74 2.62 5.30
CA TYR A 260 -5.50 1.86 5.07
C TYR A 260 -5.81 0.36 5.14
N VAL A 261 -5.74 -0.31 3.99
CA VAL A 261 -6.34 -1.65 3.83
C VAL A 261 -5.43 -2.76 4.35
N ASP A 262 -6.07 -3.67 5.10
CA ASP A 262 -5.64 -4.91 5.78
C ASP A 262 -4.96 -5.97 4.89
N GLN A 263 -4.90 -5.82 3.55
CA GLN A 263 -4.30 -6.88 2.70
C GLN A 263 -2.83 -7.21 3.04
N SER A 264 -2.04 -6.21 3.46
CA SER A 264 -0.67 -6.49 3.92
C SER A 264 -0.65 -7.25 5.25
N ASP A 265 -1.66 -7.02 6.09
CA ASP A 265 -1.85 -7.67 7.38
C ASP A 265 -2.33 -9.10 7.19
N ALA A 266 -3.38 -9.36 6.40
CA ALA A 266 -3.83 -10.71 6.07
C ALA A 266 -2.74 -11.58 5.40
N CYS A 267 -1.90 -10.98 4.54
CA CYS A 267 -0.76 -11.69 3.97
C CYS A 267 0.38 -11.92 4.98
N PHE A 268 0.53 -11.04 5.96
CA PHE A 268 1.44 -11.22 7.07
C PHE A 268 0.93 -12.28 8.07
N GLU A 269 -0.35 -12.30 8.40
CA GLU A 269 -1.02 -13.31 9.22
C GLU A 269 -0.88 -14.71 8.61
N ALA A 270 -1.10 -14.84 7.30
CA ALA A 270 -0.84 -16.10 6.58
C ALA A 270 0.58 -16.62 6.80
N MET A 271 1.56 -15.72 6.93
CA MET A 271 2.95 -16.06 7.25
C MET A 271 3.18 -16.35 8.74
N GLN A 272 2.44 -15.70 9.65
CA GLN A 272 2.52 -15.98 11.09
C GLN A 272 2.18 -17.43 11.43
N HIS A 273 1.37 -18.13 10.63
CA HIS A 273 1.12 -19.56 10.81
C HIS A 273 2.32 -20.48 10.54
N THR A 274 3.44 -19.95 10.04
CA THR A 274 4.69 -20.70 9.99
C THR A 274 5.29 -20.86 11.38
N ARG A 275 5.81 -22.05 11.72
CA ARG A 275 6.43 -22.30 13.05
C ARG A 275 7.49 -21.26 13.45
N VAL A 276 8.24 -20.75 12.47
CA VAL A 276 9.28 -19.73 12.69
C VAL A 276 8.66 -18.43 13.22
N LEU A 277 7.52 -18.00 12.68
CA LEU A 277 6.86 -16.77 13.11
C LEU A 277 5.91 -16.99 14.30
N GLN A 278 5.28 -18.16 14.43
CA GLN A 278 4.50 -18.51 15.64
C GLN A 278 5.35 -18.41 16.91
N ALA A 279 6.60 -18.90 16.85
CA ALA A 279 7.52 -18.83 17.99
C ALA A 279 7.90 -17.38 18.37
N ALA A 280 7.68 -16.40 17.48
CA ALA A 280 7.94 -14.99 17.75
C ALA A 280 6.80 -14.30 18.52
N GLY A 281 5.66 -14.95 18.75
CA GLY A 281 4.53 -14.40 19.51
C GLY A 281 3.89 -13.18 18.84
N ASP A 282 3.35 -12.26 19.65
CA ASP A 282 2.72 -11.02 19.16
C ASP A 282 3.77 -10.04 18.63
N ILE A 283 4.11 -10.18 17.34
CA ILE A 283 5.14 -9.38 16.67
C ILE A 283 4.72 -7.91 16.62
N GLU A 284 3.46 -7.63 16.32
CA GLU A 284 2.97 -6.27 16.10
C GLU A 284 3.03 -5.45 17.38
N ALA A 285 2.43 -5.94 18.48
CA ALA A 285 2.44 -5.22 19.75
C ALA A 285 3.87 -5.04 20.29
N ARG A 286 4.72 -6.07 20.15
CA ARG A 286 6.14 -5.99 20.57
C ARG A 286 6.92 -4.98 19.74
N LEU A 287 6.67 -4.91 18.43
CA LEU A 287 7.36 -3.99 17.54
C LEU A 287 6.91 -2.55 17.80
N ARG A 288 5.60 -2.37 18.03
CA ARG A 288 5.02 -1.10 18.48
C ARG A 288 5.66 -0.61 19.77
N GLN A 289 5.68 -1.46 20.79
CA GLN A 289 6.29 -1.10 22.08
C GLN A 289 7.78 -0.76 21.93
N ARG A 290 8.55 -1.56 21.18
CA ARG A 290 9.98 -1.30 20.94
C ARG A 290 10.23 0.06 20.28
N TRP A 291 9.40 0.44 19.32
CA TRP A 291 9.52 1.73 18.67
C TRP A 291 9.17 2.87 19.63
N LEU A 292 8.07 2.75 20.40
CA LEU A 292 7.66 3.77 21.36
C LEU A 292 8.72 4.00 22.43
N ASP A 293 9.38 2.93 22.88
CA ASP A 293 10.49 3.03 23.85
C ASP A 293 11.74 3.64 23.23
N ALA A 294 12.03 3.35 21.95
CA ALA A 294 13.12 3.99 21.22
C ALA A 294 12.84 5.49 20.98
N ALA A 295 11.59 5.84 20.67
CA ALA A 295 11.15 7.22 20.50
C ALA A 295 11.30 8.02 21.80
N GLY A 296 10.84 7.46 22.93
CA GLY A 296 11.04 8.07 24.24
C GLY A 296 12.52 8.32 24.54
N LYS A 297 13.38 7.31 24.36
CA LYS A 297 14.83 7.46 24.58
C LYS A 297 15.47 8.52 23.67
N ALA A 298 15.11 8.55 22.39
CA ALA A 298 15.65 9.53 21.46
C ALA A 298 15.21 10.96 21.83
N LEU A 299 13.95 11.13 22.23
CA LEU A 299 13.42 12.39 22.72
C LEU A 299 14.07 12.80 24.04
N ASP A 300 14.35 11.90 24.98
CA ASP A 300 14.99 12.25 26.25
C ASP A 300 16.47 12.64 26.06
N ALA A 301 17.18 11.97 25.15
CA ALA A 301 18.62 12.12 24.97
C ALA A 301 19.04 13.25 24.01
N HIS A 302 18.14 13.70 23.12
CA HIS A 302 18.48 14.63 22.04
C HIS A 302 17.44 15.72 21.87
N ALA A 303 17.90 16.98 21.81
CA ALA A 303 17.04 18.13 21.55
C ALA A 303 16.30 18.02 20.20
N THR A 304 16.95 17.44 19.18
CA THR A 304 16.35 17.17 17.88
C THR A 304 16.63 15.74 17.43
N SER A 305 15.59 15.01 17.06
CA SER A 305 15.66 13.68 16.48
C SER A 305 14.73 13.54 15.28
N PHE A 306 14.91 12.49 14.49
CA PHE A 306 14.11 12.20 13.30
C PHE A 306 13.59 10.77 13.34
N ALA A 307 12.42 10.49 12.78
CA ALA A 307 11.90 9.13 12.68
C ALA A 307 11.07 8.91 11.43
N LEU A 308 11.05 7.65 10.99
CA LEU A 308 10.18 7.16 9.93
C LEU A 308 9.08 6.29 10.51
N LEU A 309 7.86 6.46 9.99
CA LEU A 309 6.73 5.57 10.25
C LEU A 309 5.94 5.32 8.96
N PRO A 310 5.22 4.19 8.82
CA PRO A 310 4.22 4.04 7.77
C PRO A 310 3.12 5.09 7.93
N MET A 311 2.64 5.68 6.83
CA MET A 311 1.67 6.78 6.90
C MET A 311 0.37 6.35 7.62
N GLY A 312 -0.10 5.11 7.42
CA GLY A 312 -1.28 4.61 8.14
C GLY A 312 -1.12 4.59 9.67
N GLU A 313 0.11 4.38 10.15
CA GLU A 313 0.46 4.41 11.58
C GLU A 313 0.63 5.83 12.13
N VAL A 314 0.82 6.82 11.26
CA VAL A 314 0.94 8.24 11.60
C VAL A 314 -0.45 8.86 11.74
N VAL A 315 -1.34 8.60 10.78
CA VAL A 315 -2.70 9.19 10.74
C VAL A 315 -3.78 8.32 11.38
N GLY A 316 -3.46 7.07 11.71
CA GLY A 316 -4.40 6.13 12.32
C GLY A 316 -4.84 6.55 13.72
N LYS A 317 -6.12 6.28 14.05
CA LYS A 317 -6.73 6.60 15.36
C LYS A 317 -6.08 5.88 16.54
N ASP A 318 -5.54 4.70 16.27
CA ASP A 318 -4.76 3.92 17.23
C ASP A 318 -3.29 3.88 16.81
N GLY A 319 -2.80 4.89 16.07
CA GLY A 319 -1.44 4.94 15.54
C GLY A 319 -0.37 5.22 16.61
N TYR A 320 0.88 5.29 16.16
CA TYR A 320 2.04 5.51 17.05
C TYR A 320 2.04 6.92 17.65
N LEU A 321 1.58 7.93 16.90
CA LEU A 321 1.51 9.30 17.39
C LEU A 321 0.45 9.46 18.49
N GLU A 322 -0.69 8.76 18.38
CA GLU A 322 -1.72 8.73 19.42
C GLU A 322 -1.22 8.05 20.70
N ALA A 323 -0.43 6.96 20.57
CA ALA A 323 0.21 6.33 21.71
C ALA A 323 1.25 7.25 22.39
N LEU A 324 1.98 8.07 21.63
CA LEU A 324 2.86 9.10 22.20
C LEU A 324 2.04 10.20 22.87
N ARG A 325 0.93 10.66 22.27
CA ARG A 325 0.04 11.63 22.92
C ARG A 325 -0.47 11.13 24.27
N ALA A 326 -0.88 9.85 24.35
CA ALA A 326 -1.30 9.21 25.59
C ALA A 326 -0.17 9.12 26.65
N ARG A 327 1.11 9.17 26.23
CA ARG A 327 2.29 9.24 27.12
C ARG A 327 2.67 10.69 27.50
N GLY A 328 1.86 11.68 27.13
CA GLY A 328 2.05 13.10 27.49
C GLY A 328 2.95 13.89 26.54
N TYR A 329 3.21 13.38 25.34
CA TYR A 329 3.89 14.16 24.30
C TYR A 329 2.89 15.05 23.54
N GLU A 330 3.31 16.26 23.20
CA GLU A 330 2.56 17.13 22.30
C GLU A 330 2.80 16.68 20.86
N ILE A 331 1.73 16.53 20.07
CA ILE A 331 1.81 16.12 18.67
C ILE A 331 1.27 17.26 17.80
N VAL A 332 2.14 17.84 16.97
CA VAL A 332 1.79 18.89 16.01
C VAL A 332 1.81 18.31 14.61
N ALA A 333 0.66 18.36 13.94
CA ALA A 333 0.53 17.94 12.56
C ALA A 333 1.02 19.05 11.60
N PRO A 334 1.49 18.70 10.38
CA PRO A 334 1.97 19.69 9.42
C PRO A 334 0.94 20.74 8.99
N ASP A 335 -0.33 20.39 9.02
CA ASP A 335 -1.47 21.23 8.64
C ASP A 335 -2.07 22.03 9.81
N ALA A 336 -1.46 21.99 10.99
CA ALA A 336 -2.01 22.64 12.18
C ALA A 336 -2.14 24.18 12.03
N ASP A 337 -1.19 24.80 11.33
CA ASP A 337 -1.19 26.25 11.11
C ASP A 337 -2.22 26.68 10.04
N GLU A 338 -2.44 25.84 9.02
CA GLU A 338 -3.48 26.05 8.01
C GLU A 338 -4.88 25.92 8.62
N ALA A 339 -5.11 24.88 9.44
CA ALA A 339 -6.37 24.68 10.15
C ALA A 339 -6.68 25.82 11.13
N ALA A 340 -5.67 26.36 11.82
CA ALA A 340 -5.84 27.52 12.70
C ALA A 340 -6.19 28.80 11.92
N SER A 341 -5.60 28.98 10.73
CA SER A 341 -5.90 30.10 9.83
C SER A 341 -7.31 30.02 9.24
N GLU A 342 -7.74 28.84 8.76
CA GLU A 342 -9.08 28.63 8.22
C GLU A 342 -10.17 28.79 9.30
N ALA A 343 -9.93 28.27 10.50
CA ALA A 343 -10.85 28.46 11.63
C ALA A 343 -10.98 29.94 12.03
N ALA A 344 -9.87 30.69 12.01
CA ALA A 344 -9.89 32.13 12.26
C ALA A 344 -10.61 32.91 11.17
N ALA A 345 -10.47 32.52 9.89
CA ALA A 345 -11.17 33.13 8.77
C ALA A 345 -12.69 32.83 8.80
N ALA A 346 -13.09 31.61 9.17
CA ALA A 346 -14.49 31.23 9.31
C ALA A 346 -15.19 31.89 10.52
N ALA A 347 -14.42 32.29 11.54
CA ALA A 347 -14.91 33.00 12.72
C ALA A 347 -15.01 34.52 12.53
N ALA A 348 -14.51 35.06 11.42
CA ALA A 348 -14.63 36.48 11.11
C ALA A 348 -16.09 36.80 10.68
N PRO A 349 -16.76 37.79 11.30
CA PRO A 349 -18.10 38.16 10.88
C PRO A 349 -18.08 38.68 9.45
N SER A 350 -19.00 38.18 8.61
CA SER A 350 -19.20 38.68 7.26
C SER A 350 -19.60 40.16 7.28
N PRO A 351 -19.13 40.98 6.32
CA PRO A 351 -19.31 42.43 6.33
C PRO A 351 -20.76 42.90 6.24
#